data_AF-A0A811QK03-F1
#
_entry.id   AF-A0A811QK03-F1
#
_cell.length_a   1.000
_cell.length_b   1.000
_cell.length_c   1.000
_cell.angle_alpha   90.00
_cell.angle_beta   90.00
_cell.angle_gamma   90.00
#
_symmetry.space_group_name_H-M   'P 1'
#
loop_
_entity.id
_entity.type
_entity.pdbx_description
1 polymer ?
#
loop_
_entity_poly.entity_id
_entity_poly.type
_entity_poly.pdbx_seq_one_letter_code
_entity_poly.pdbx_strand_id
1 'polypeptide(L)'
;MASPELAAGDGNYDFHLRSLSAALRDSAAAADPASDPNLLQSVRRVCEMCRTAKEAKDEMVARAFPVMSKLFQRCAAAPTQAVASTGVLLLTILQFFLDFGEAVLHDADGSLKTFFRSCLSREFADPIVAERTVEFLVTNKTKILSSFPNLIPQFYPLLLKLIASNGERLENKFSEVLPLMMSAGSFLPLFLSLMDLPMLVVALEKVERSSGTLIGSSIATIQKSAAPEMLLALMDEAYTGSAIEEPSGNSGSDDSGPLDLADPMFLDLLKDENDGIAAKHWISPTISSTLQAAFNSPQSDRLKQSLEMAPRFLTLYFATALRDVNDSLLCALIPVVMSRYAAMFPDKVFSFKVRKRLSDFILAAFQRSPDIIAVLKKPITDRLGEAHDNPAKTELALHLCWAIGEHGAGGIDRKDVARELFENLELLLYENLATSRVVLNQEPGSDSMGASSRKSSQARLLCFVVTAIAKLATCHSELLPRARVSLGKVARSPTSDRRVCQRACDYLGLMNEPAICLSVLGPSTAQGNGPGIVNWSEGGTKMVAHVPFYLLAEQKGPPFHDFSFTDLLPTE
;
A
#
# COMPACT_ATOMS: atom_id res chain seq x y z
N MET A 1 -14.06 72.61 0.11
CA MET A 1 -14.52 71.35 -0.53
C MET A 1 -13.28 70.51 -0.81
N ALA A 2 -12.95 69.63 0.12
CA ALA A 2 -12.01 68.53 -0.07
C ALA A 2 -12.62 67.36 0.69
N SER A 3 -13.22 66.43 -0.05
CA SER A 3 -13.83 65.21 0.50
C SER A 3 -12.72 64.22 0.87
N PRO A 4 -12.83 63.50 1.99
CA PRO A 4 -11.88 62.46 2.36
C PRO A 4 -12.30 61.13 1.71
N GLU A 5 -11.61 60.74 0.63
CA GLU A 5 -11.63 59.36 0.13
C GLU A 5 -10.46 58.58 0.73
N LEU A 6 -10.47 58.33 2.05
CA LEU A 6 -9.46 57.53 2.76
C LEU A 6 -10.05 56.98 4.07
N ALA A 7 -11.09 56.12 4.03
CA ALA A 7 -11.60 55.50 5.27
C ALA A 7 -12.53 54.27 5.11
N ALA A 8 -12.84 53.77 3.91
CA ALA A 8 -13.88 52.74 3.79
C ALA A 8 -13.36 51.29 3.98
N GLY A 9 -12.05 51.03 3.80
CA GLY A 9 -11.47 49.69 3.96
C GLY A 9 -10.98 49.37 5.38
N ASP A 10 -10.45 50.36 6.08
CA ASP A 10 -9.74 50.17 7.36
C ASP A 10 -10.68 49.88 8.53
N GLY A 11 -11.88 50.48 8.52
CA GLY A 11 -12.90 50.26 9.56
C GLY A 11 -13.44 48.83 9.63
N ASN A 12 -13.46 48.11 8.49
CA ASN A 12 -13.91 46.73 8.43
C ASN A 12 -12.82 45.76 8.91
N TYR A 13 -11.56 46.05 8.57
CA TYR A 13 -10.40 45.29 9.03
C TYR A 13 -10.23 45.37 10.55
N ASP A 14 -10.28 46.57 11.11
CA ASP A 14 -10.18 46.79 12.55
C ASP A 14 -11.37 46.24 13.33
N PHE A 15 -12.55 46.15 12.71
CA PHE A 15 -13.71 45.47 13.30
C PHE A 15 -13.43 43.97 13.45
N HIS A 16 -13.02 43.30 12.37
CA HIS A 16 -12.73 41.87 12.42
C HIS A 16 -11.54 41.54 13.33
N LEU A 17 -10.48 42.35 13.36
CA LEU A 17 -9.37 42.18 14.31
C LEU A 17 -9.81 42.35 15.77
N ARG A 18 -10.69 43.31 16.06
CA ARG A 18 -11.24 43.51 17.40
C ARG A 18 -12.11 42.33 17.83
N SER A 19 -12.93 41.80 16.93
CA SER A 19 -13.73 40.59 17.18
C SER A 19 -12.86 39.38 17.48
N LEU A 20 -11.78 39.17 16.71
CA LEU A 20 -10.80 38.10 16.98
C LEU A 20 -10.07 38.31 18.32
N SER A 21 -9.75 39.55 18.67
CA SER A 21 -9.10 39.90 19.94
C SER A 21 -10.05 39.74 21.13
N ALA A 22 -11.36 39.95 20.95
CA ALA A 22 -12.37 39.72 21.97
C ALA A 22 -12.53 38.22 22.25
N ALA A 23 -12.55 37.38 21.20
CA ALA A 23 -12.55 35.92 21.34
C ALA A 23 -11.32 35.36 22.08
N LEU A 24 -10.21 36.11 22.12
CA LEU A 24 -9.04 35.77 22.93
C LEU A 24 -9.20 36.12 24.42
N ARG A 25 -10.07 37.07 24.79
CA ARG A 25 -10.22 37.61 26.15
C ARG A 25 -11.30 36.90 26.98
N ASP A 26 -12.32 36.34 26.34
CA ASP A 26 -13.40 35.66 27.07
C ASP A 26 -12.88 34.38 27.74
N SER A 27 -13.18 34.25 29.03
CA SER A 27 -12.53 33.43 30.06
C SER A 27 -12.43 31.92 29.77
N ALA A 28 -11.50 31.25 30.47
CA ALA A 28 -11.12 29.84 30.38
C ALA A 28 -12.22 28.79 30.65
N ALA A 29 -13.49 29.18 30.84
CA ALA A 29 -14.56 28.28 31.28
C ALA A 29 -15.92 28.45 30.56
N ALA A 30 -16.05 29.36 29.59
CA ALA A 30 -17.34 29.57 28.92
C ALA A 30 -17.15 29.76 27.41
N ALA A 31 -17.75 28.84 26.64
CA ALA A 31 -17.77 28.74 25.18
C ALA A 31 -16.49 28.21 24.50
N ASP A 32 -16.65 27.05 23.85
CA ASP A 32 -15.73 26.51 22.85
C ASP A 32 -15.54 27.56 21.73
N PRO A 33 -14.31 28.04 21.45
CA PRO A 33 -14.06 29.05 20.43
C PRO A 33 -14.50 28.63 19.02
N ALA A 34 -14.66 27.32 18.76
CA ALA A 34 -15.21 26.82 17.50
C ALA A 34 -16.75 26.93 17.41
N SER A 35 -17.44 27.21 18.52
CA SER A 35 -18.91 27.36 18.55
C SER A 35 -19.40 28.70 18.01
N ASP A 36 -18.52 29.71 17.85
CA ASP A 36 -18.91 31.00 17.26
C ASP A 36 -18.70 30.99 15.73
N PRO A 37 -19.77 30.87 14.91
CA PRO A 37 -19.65 30.87 13.45
C PRO A 37 -19.07 32.19 12.90
N ASN A 38 -19.16 33.28 13.67
CA ASN A 38 -18.62 34.58 13.29
C ASN A 38 -17.09 34.62 13.36
N LEU A 39 -16.48 33.74 14.16
CA LEU A 39 -15.03 33.68 14.33
C LEU A 39 -14.34 33.21 13.04
N LEU A 40 -14.84 32.10 12.47
CA LEU A 40 -14.34 31.56 11.19
C LEU A 40 -14.52 32.57 10.05
N GLN A 41 -15.66 33.26 10.00
CA GLN A 41 -15.89 34.32 9.01
C GLN A 41 -14.92 35.49 9.19
N SER A 42 -14.67 35.91 10.43
CA SER A 42 -13.74 37.01 10.72
C SER A 42 -12.31 36.65 10.34
N VAL A 43 -11.85 35.42 10.59
CA VAL A 43 -10.53 34.94 10.12
C VAL A 43 -10.47 34.98 8.59
N ARG A 44 -11.47 34.43 7.89
CA ARG A 44 -11.50 34.43 6.41
C ARG A 44 -11.46 35.84 5.84
N ARG A 45 -12.23 36.78 6.40
CA ARG A 45 -12.25 38.18 5.98
C ARG A 45 -10.90 38.85 6.20
N VAL A 46 -10.24 38.63 7.34
CA VAL A 46 -8.89 39.14 7.60
C VAL A 46 -7.89 38.60 6.57
N CYS A 47 -7.94 37.31 6.24
CA CYS A 47 -7.08 36.72 5.21
C CYS A 47 -7.32 37.35 3.82
N GLU A 48 -8.58 37.55 3.44
CA GLU A 48 -8.98 38.14 2.16
C GLU A 48 -8.53 39.61 2.05
N MET A 49 -8.70 40.39 3.12
CA MET A 49 -8.24 41.79 3.18
C MET A 49 -6.71 41.88 3.11
N CYS A 50 -5.98 41.01 3.80
CA CYS A 50 -4.51 40.98 3.70
C CYS A 50 -4.03 40.56 2.29
N ARG A 51 -4.82 39.77 1.55
CA ARG A 51 -4.47 39.37 0.17
C ARG A 51 -4.74 40.47 -0.86
N THR A 52 -5.77 41.29 -0.63
CA THR A 52 -6.22 42.33 -1.57
C THR A 52 -5.58 43.71 -1.34
N ALA A 53 -4.97 43.92 -0.16
CA ALA A 53 -4.27 45.16 0.17
C ALA A 53 -3.03 45.38 -0.71
N LYS A 54 -2.94 46.55 -1.37
CA LYS A 54 -1.81 46.96 -2.22
C LYS A 54 -0.75 47.79 -1.48
N GLU A 55 -1.15 48.70 -0.59
CA GLU A 55 -0.25 49.75 -0.06
C GLU A 55 0.06 49.63 1.46
N ALA A 56 -0.62 48.73 2.19
CA ALA A 56 -0.40 48.50 3.63
C ALA A 56 -0.33 47.00 4.00
N LYS A 57 0.01 46.15 3.04
CA LYS A 57 -0.06 44.68 3.19
C LYS A 57 0.78 44.17 4.36
N ASP A 58 2.02 44.62 4.47
CA ASP A 58 2.96 44.11 5.48
C ASP A 58 2.59 44.58 6.89
N GLU A 59 2.07 45.80 7.04
CA GLU A 59 1.59 46.33 8.32
C GLU A 59 0.33 45.61 8.80
N MET A 60 -0.63 45.37 7.89
CA MET A 60 -1.83 44.58 8.19
C MET A 60 -1.46 43.14 8.58
N VAL A 61 -0.53 42.51 7.85
CA VAL A 61 -0.06 41.17 8.20
C VAL A 61 0.61 41.17 9.58
N ALA A 62 1.48 42.13 9.87
CA ALA A 62 2.17 42.23 11.16
C ALA A 62 1.21 42.44 12.35
N ARG A 63 0.08 43.16 12.14
CA ARG A 63 -0.96 43.35 13.16
C ARG A 63 -1.83 42.10 13.36
N ALA A 64 -2.17 41.40 12.28
CA ALA A 64 -2.98 40.18 12.34
C ALA A 64 -2.22 38.97 12.90
N PHE A 65 -0.92 38.88 12.61
CA PHE A 65 -0.11 37.68 12.91
C PHE A 65 -0.14 37.26 14.39
N PRO A 66 0.08 38.16 15.38
CA PRO A 66 0.07 37.79 16.80
C PRO A 66 -1.31 37.35 17.28
N VAL A 67 -2.39 37.92 16.72
CA VAL A 67 -3.77 37.56 17.03
C VAL A 67 -4.06 36.14 16.52
N MET A 68 -3.70 35.86 15.27
CA MET A 68 -3.85 34.54 14.65
C MET A 68 -3.03 33.46 15.36
N SER A 69 -1.79 33.76 15.74
CA SER A 69 -0.91 32.84 16.47
C SER A 69 -1.46 32.48 17.85
N LYS A 70 -1.94 33.46 18.62
CA LYS A 70 -2.57 33.20 19.92
C LYS A 70 -3.87 32.41 19.79
N LEU A 71 -4.66 32.70 18.76
CA LEU A 71 -5.92 32.01 18.51
C LEU A 71 -5.68 30.55 18.10
N PHE A 72 -4.69 30.29 17.23
CA PHE A 72 -4.21 28.94 16.93
C PHE A 72 -3.77 28.22 18.22
N GLN A 73 -2.97 28.90 19.04
CA GLN A 73 -2.60 28.57 20.42
C GLN A 73 -3.72 27.92 21.23
N ARG A 74 -4.74 28.76 21.44
CA ARG A 74 -5.89 28.46 22.27
C ARG A 74 -6.74 27.34 21.71
N CYS A 75 -6.98 27.35 20.39
CA CYS A 75 -7.78 26.33 19.72
C CYS A 75 -7.08 24.96 19.69
N ALA A 76 -5.76 24.92 19.50
CA ALA A 76 -5.00 23.67 19.52
C ALA A 76 -4.92 23.04 20.92
N ALA A 77 -4.92 23.87 21.98
CA ALA A 77 -4.89 23.43 23.37
C ALA A 77 -6.27 23.14 23.98
N ALA A 78 -7.36 23.38 23.24
CA ALA A 78 -8.72 23.23 23.76
C ALA A 78 -9.05 21.76 24.09
N PRO A 79 -9.67 21.47 25.26
CA PRO A 79 -9.95 20.10 25.70
C PRO A 79 -10.92 19.32 24.80
N THR A 80 -10.93 17.99 24.96
CA THR A 80 -11.59 16.97 24.13
C THR A 80 -13.12 17.08 24.00
N GLN A 81 -13.79 17.92 24.79
CA GLN A 81 -15.25 18.07 24.84
C GLN A 81 -15.83 19.17 23.93
N ALA A 82 -15.02 19.78 23.06
CA ALA A 82 -15.48 20.74 22.05
C ALA A 82 -16.46 20.07 21.07
N VAL A 83 -17.68 20.61 20.97
CA VAL A 83 -18.80 20.08 20.15
C VAL A 83 -18.70 20.54 18.69
N ALA A 84 -17.91 21.58 18.42
CA ALA A 84 -17.76 22.15 17.08
C ALA A 84 -16.39 21.83 16.46
N SER A 85 -16.36 21.65 15.13
CA SER A 85 -15.17 21.28 14.36
C SER A 85 -14.12 22.39 14.36
N THR A 86 -13.19 22.30 15.30
CA THR A 86 -12.10 23.28 15.48
C THR A 86 -11.12 23.20 14.30
N GLY A 87 -11.06 22.06 13.60
CA GLY A 87 -10.16 21.81 12.48
C GLY A 87 -10.32 22.77 11.31
N VAL A 88 -11.54 23.16 10.93
CA VAL A 88 -11.74 24.07 9.79
C VAL A 88 -11.20 25.47 10.09
N LEU A 89 -11.33 25.93 11.33
CA LEU A 89 -10.78 27.20 11.79
C LEU A 89 -9.25 27.16 11.78
N LEU A 90 -8.66 26.11 12.36
CA LEU A 90 -7.20 25.94 12.40
C LEU A 90 -6.59 25.84 10.99
N LEU A 91 -7.22 25.11 10.06
CA LEU A 91 -6.78 25.05 8.65
C LEU A 91 -6.80 26.44 7.98
N THR A 92 -7.80 27.27 8.29
CA THR A 92 -7.88 28.63 7.74
C THR A 92 -6.73 29.51 8.27
N ILE A 93 -6.36 29.35 9.54
CA ILE A 93 -5.22 30.05 10.15
C ILE A 93 -3.88 29.52 9.61
N LEU A 94 -3.76 28.21 9.40
CA LEU A 94 -2.57 27.61 8.78
C LEU A 94 -2.38 28.12 7.34
N GLN A 95 -3.46 28.29 6.57
CA GLN A 95 -3.36 28.91 5.25
C GLN A 95 -2.81 30.34 5.34
N PHE A 96 -3.22 31.11 6.36
CA PHE A 96 -2.64 32.44 6.60
C PHE A 96 -1.15 32.37 6.90
N PHE A 97 -0.71 31.42 7.74
CA PHE A 97 0.72 31.23 8.02
C PHE A 97 1.52 30.82 6.76
N LEU A 98 0.96 29.99 5.88
CA LEU A 98 1.62 29.61 4.62
C LEU A 98 1.63 30.71 3.55
N ASP A 99 0.65 31.62 3.58
CA ASP A 99 0.55 32.71 2.61
C ASP A 99 1.41 33.92 2.99
N PHE A 100 1.54 34.20 4.29
CA PHE A 100 2.18 35.42 4.79
C PHE A 100 3.34 35.18 5.76
N GLY A 101 3.69 33.91 6.06
CA GLY A 101 4.75 33.57 7.01
C GLY A 101 6.12 34.13 6.63
N GLU A 102 6.45 34.17 5.33
CA GLU A 102 7.71 34.74 4.83
C GLU A 102 7.85 36.24 5.19
N ALA A 103 6.75 37.01 5.14
CA ALA A 103 6.75 38.44 5.43
C ALA A 103 7.07 38.73 6.92
N VAL A 104 6.81 37.78 7.81
CA VAL A 104 7.01 37.91 9.26
C VAL A 104 8.13 36.98 9.76
N LEU A 105 8.86 36.32 8.85
CA LEU A 105 9.90 35.33 9.17
C LEU A 105 9.39 34.22 10.13
N HIS A 106 8.12 33.83 10.00
CA HIS A 106 7.52 32.79 10.82
C HIS A 106 7.76 31.40 10.24
N ASP A 107 8.29 30.50 11.05
CA ASP A 107 8.36 29.08 10.74
C ASP A 107 7.03 28.37 11.06
N ALA A 108 6.30 27.99 10.01
CA ALA A 108 5.02 27.31 10.12
C ALA A 108 5.14 25.82 10.48
N ASP A 109 6.34 25.22 10.48
CA ASP A 109 6.54 23.78 10.75
C ASP A 109 5.94 23.35 12.10
N GLY A 110 6.21 24.14 13.16
CA GLY A 110 5.68 23.87 14.49
C GLY A 110 4.15 23.90 14.54
N SER A 111 3.54 24.92 13.92
CA SER A 111 2.08 25.05 13.85
C SER A 111 1.44 23.91 13.04
N LEU A 112 2.04 23.54 11.90
CA LEU A 112 1.57 22.41 11.09
C LEU A 112 1.62 21.11 11.89
N LYS A 113 2.75 20.79 12.51
CA LYS A 113 2.90 19.59 13.37
C LYS A 113 1.89 19.56 14.51
N THR A 114 1.64 20.69 15.16
CA THR A 114 0.62 20.80 16.22
C THR A 114 -0.78 20.52 15.70
N PHE A 115 -1.14 21.00 14.50
CA PHE A 115 -2.43 20.67 13.90
C PHE A 115 -2.59 19.17 13.67
N PHE A 116 -1.60 18.51 13.07
CA PHE A 116 -1.65 17.06 12.84
C PHE A 116 -1.75 16.27 14.16
N ARG A 117 -0.92 16.61 15.15
CA ARG A 117 -0.86 15.89 16.43
C ARG A 117 -2.06 16.11 17.33
N SER A 118 -2.60 17.32 17.37
CA SER A 118 -3.61 17.70 18.36
C SER A 118 -5.02 17.75 17.78
N CYS A 119 -5.19 18.29 16.58
CA CYS A 119 -6.52 18.50 15.99
C CYS A 119 -6.92 17.35 15.06
N LEU A 120 -6.10 17.09 14.03
CA LEU A 120 -6.44 16.08 13.04
C LEU A 120 -6.52 14.67 13.66
N SER A 121 -5.68 14.37 14.65
CA SER A 121 -5.73 13.12 15.42
C SER A 121 -7.07 12.89 16.15
N ARG A 122 -7.83 13.96 16.45
CA ARG A 122 -9.15 13.90 17.11
C ARG A 122 -10.32 13.99 16.14
N GLU A 123 -10.13 14.69 15.03
CA GLU A 123 -11.21 15.03 14.08
C GLU A 123 -11.05 14.34 12.71
N PHE A 124 -10.16 13.35 12.55
CA PHE A 124 -9.96 12.65 11.27
C PHE A 124 -11.22 11.95 10.75
N ALA A 125 -12.16 11.60 11.63
CA ALA A 125 -13.43 10.96 11.28
C ALA A 125 -14.51 11.97 10.85
N ASP A 126 -14.32 13.29 11.05
CA ASP A 126 -15.25 14.31 10.57
C ASP A 126 -15.06 14.52 9.05
N PRO A 127 -16.09 14.27 8.22
CA PRO A 127 -15.98 14.40 6.77
C PRO A 127 -15.65 15.81 6.30
N ILE A 128 -16.08 16.84 7.02
CA ILE A 128 -15.82 18.24 6.64
C ILE A 128 -14.36 18.57 6.89
N VAL A 129 -13.83 18.21 8.06
CA VAL A 129 -12.42 18.43 8.42
C VAL A 129 -11.50 17.61 7.50
N ALA A 130 -11.87 16.36 7.23
CA ALA A 130 -11.15 15.48 6.31
C ALA A 130 -11.04 16.08 4.90
N GLU A 131 -12.17 16.54 4.34
CA GLU A 131 -12.19 17.17 3.02
C GLU A 131 -11.32 18.43 2.97
N ARG A 132 -11.51 19.34 3.93
CA ARG A 132 -10.73 20.58 3.98
C ARG A 132 -9.24 20.34 4.19
N THR A 133 -8.87 19.30 4.94
CA THR A 133 -7.48 18.92 5.15
C THR A 133 -6.85 18.43 3.83
N VAL A 134 -7.52 17.56 3.09
CA VAL A 134 -7.02 17.07 1.79
C VAL A 134 -6.94 18.22 0.78
N GLU A 135 -7.94 19.08 0.70
CA GLU A 135 -7.92 20.27 -0.17
C GLU A 135 -6.76 21.22 0.15
N PHE A 136 -6.51 21.45 1.44
CA PHE A 136 -5.39 22.26 1.91
C PHE A 136 -4.05 21.67 1.46
N LEU A 137 -3.88 20.35 1.58
CA LEU A 137 -2.66 19.65 1.14
C LEU A 137 -2.47 19.72 -0.38
N VAL A 138 -3.52 19.50 -1.16
CA VAL A 138 -3.47 19.57 -2.63
C VAL A 138 -3.13 20.98 -3.10
N THR A 139 -3.77 22.00 -2.51
CA THR A 139 -3.56 23.41 -2.88
C THR A 139 -2.14 23.88 -2.59
N ASN A 140 -1.57 23.44 -1.47
CA ASN A 140 -0.25 23.88 -1.00
C ASN A 140 0.89 22.89 -1.28
N LYS A 141 0.66 21.86 -2.11
CA LYS A 141 1.61 20.74 -2.33
C LYS A 141 3.04 21.17 -2.65
N THR A 142 3.21 22.19 -3.49
CA THR A 142 4.54 22.69 -3.89
C THR A 142 5.27 23.40 -2.76
N LYS A 143 4.57 24.22 -1.98
CA LYS A 143 5.11 24.88 -0.78
C LYS A 143 5.47 23.86 0.30
N ILE A 144 4.59 22.89 0.54
CA ILE A 144 4.83 21.85 1.55
C ILE A 144 6.05 20.99 1.17
N LEU A 145 6.19 20.60 -0.10
CA LEU A 145 7.35 19.84 -0.56
C LEU A 145 8.68 20.59 -0.45
N SER A 146 8.67 21.90 -0.74
CA SER A 146 9.88 22.72 -0.74
C SER A 146 10.29 23.15 0.67
N SER A 147 9.33 23.57 1.50
CA SER A 147 9.60 24.12 2.83
C SER A 147 9.56 23.06 3.95
N PHE A 148 8.74 22.00 3.81
CA PHE A 148 8.47 21.02 4.88
C PHE A 148 8.47 19.57 4.38
N PRO A 149 9.56 19.07 3.76
CA PRO A 149 9.59 17.78 3.06
C PRO A 149 9.27 16.56 3.96
N ASN A 150 9.51 16.65 5.26
CA ASN A 150 9.31 15.54 6.20
C ASN A 150 7.92 15.55 6.88
N LEU A 151 7.11 16.61 6.69
CA LEU A 151 5.84 16.76 7.39
C LEU A 151 4.83 15.67 7.01
N ILE A 152 4.54 15.55 5.71
CA ILE A 152 3.55 14.59 5.20
C ILE A 152 4.02 13.14 5.37
N PRO A 153 5.29 12.80 5.09
CA PRO A 153 5.83 11.48 5.40
C PRO A 153 5.78 11.11 6.89
N GLN A 154 5.86 12.07 7.82
CA GLN A 154 5.77 11.77 9.25
C GLN A 154 4.33 11.42 9.68
N PHE A 155 3.32 12.10 9.11
CA PHE A 155 1.91 11.93 9.51
C PHE A 155 1.11 11.04 8.55
N TYR A 156 1.80 10.24 7.72
CA TYR A 156 1.15 9.34 6.76
C TYR A 156 0.12 8.38 7.41
N PRO A 157 0.34 7.81 8.62
CA PRO A 157 -0.63 6.88 9.21
C PRO A 157 -1.95 7.57 9.55
N LEU A 158 -1.88 8.82 10.01
CA LEU A 158 -3.06 9.63 10.31
C LEU A 158 -3.85 9.99 9.05
N LEU A 159 -3.16 10.29 7.95
CA LEU A 159 -3.79 10.51 6.65
C LEU A 159 -4.47 9.24 6.12
N LEU A 160 -3.91 8.06 6.39
CA LEU A 160 -4.56 6.78 6.08
C LEU A 160 -5.78 6.52 6.96
N LYS A 161 -5.77 6.91 8.24
CA LYS A 161 -6.97 6.87 9.11
C LYS A 161 -8.07 7.79 8.59
N LEU A 162 -7.71 8.99 8.14
CA LEU A 162 -8.63 9.97 7.55
C LEU A 162 -9.33 9.42 6.30
N ILE A 163 -8.59 8.81 5.38
CA ILE A 163 -9.19 8.24 4.16
C ILE A 163 -9.98 6.96 4.47
N ALA A 164 -9.53 6.13 5.41
CA ALA A 164 -10.28 4.96 5.89
C ALA A 164 -11.62 5.33 6.56
N SER A 165 -11.74 6.55 7.09
CA SER A 165 -13.00 7.05 7.68
C SER A 165 -13.97 7.68 6.68
N ASN A 166 -13.48 8.26 5.58
CA ASN A 166 -14.29 9.16 4.73
C ASN A 166 -14.32 8.78 3.24
N GLY A 167 -13.77 7.62 2.89
CA GLY A 167 -13.24 7.23 1.58
C GLY A 167 -13.83 7.86 0.30
N GLU A 168 -15.14 7.80 0.06
CA GLU A 168 -15.74 7.97 -1.29
C GLU A 168 -15.55 9.36 -1.85
N ARG A 169 -15.67 10.37 -0.99
CA ARG A 169 -15.60 11.76 -1.42
C ARG A 169 -14.17 12.21 -1.70
N LEU A 170 -13.18 11.52 -1.14
CA LEU A 170 -11.81 12.02 -1.04
C LEU A 170 -10.82 11.25 -1.90
N GLU A 171 -11.16 10.07 -2.43
CA GLU A 171 -10.23 9.22 -3.19
C GLU A 171 -9.47 9.97 -4.29
N ASN A 172 -10.18 10.74 -5.13
CA ASN A 172 -9.59 11.46 -6.26
C ASN A 172 -8.59 12.52 -5.78
N LYS A 173 -8.98 13.34 -4.80
CA LYS A 173 -8.11 14.39 -4.24
C LYS A 173 -6.94 13.78 -3.45
N PHE A 174 -7.18 12.69 -2.73
CA PHE A 174 -6.16 11.98 -1.95
C PHE A 174 -5.10 11.32 -2.84
N SER A 175 -5.46 10.91 -4.05
CA SER A 175 -4.50 10.41 -5.03
C SER A 175 -3.43 11.45 -5.39
N GLU A 176 -3.74 12.75 -5.33
CA GLU A 176 -2.71 13.80 -5.50
C GLU A 176 -1.79 13.96 -4.27
N VAL A 177 -2.27 13.57 -3.09
CA VAL A 177 -1.53 13.67 -1.83
C VAL A 177 -0.63 12.45 -1.61
N LEU A 178 -1.02 11.27 -2.10
CA LEU A 178 -0.30 10.02 -1.87
C LEU A 178 1.22 10.09 -2.21
N PRO A 179 1.65 10.65 -3.35
CA PRO A 179 3.08 10.78 -3.65
C PRO A 179 3.85 11.64 -2.63
N LEU A 180 3.20 12.61 -1.98
CA LEU A 180 3.80 13.47 -0.95
C LEU A 180 4.19 12.68 0.32
N MET A 181 3.56 11.53 0.55
CA MET A 181 3.83 10.66 1.69
C MET A 181 5.07 9.79 1.47
N MET A 182 5.62 9.74 0.25
CA MET A 182 6.74 8.88 -0.11
C MET A 182 8.08 9.58 0.18
N SER A 183 8.74 9.17 1.26
CA SER A 183 10.11 9.57 1.61
C SER A 183 10.97 8.34 1.91
N ALA A 184 12.28 8.50 2.01
CA ALA A 184 13.18 7.39 2.31
C ALA A 184 12.81 6.63 3.61
N GLY A 185 12.28 7.33 4.62
CA GLY A 185 11.85 6.72 5.89
C GLY A 185 10.44 6.11 5.87
N SER A 186 9.53 6.68 5.09
CA SER A 186 8.12 6.26 5.03
C SER A 186 7.81 5.29 3.89
N PHE A 187 8.71 5.12 2.91
CA PHE A 187 8.47 4.32 1.70
C PHE A 187 8.02 2.89 2.00
N LEU A 188 8.85 2.11 2.72
CA LEU A 188 8.53 0.71 3.03
C LEU A 188 7.30 0.56 3.95
N PRO A 189 7.18 1.32 5.06
CA PRO A 189 6.00 1.25 5.91
C PRO A 189 4.70 1.64 5.19
N LEU A 190 4.75 2.66 4.33
CA LEU A 190 3.59 3.12 3.56
C LEU A 190 3.04 2.02 2.65
N PHE A 191 3.90 1.25 1.98
CA PHE A 191 3.47 0.10 1.17
C PHE A 191 2.63 -0.90 1.99
N LEU A 192 3.11 -1.24 3.20
CA LEU A 192 2.41 -2.16 4.09
C LEU A 192 1.06 -1.57 4.50
N SER A 193 1.04 -0.32 4.96
CA SER A 193 -0.18 0.36 5.39
C SER A 193 -1.21 0.53 4.26
N LEU A 194 -0.78 0.71 3.00
CA LEU A 194 -1.68 0.75 1.85
C LEU A 194 -2.32 -0.61 1.53
N MET A 195 -1.55 -1.70 1.64
CA MET A 195 -2.11 -3.05 1.50
C MET A 195 -3.06 -3.39 2.65
N ASP A 196 -2.76 -2.91 3.85
CA ASP A 196 -3.54 -3.15 5.07
C ASP A 196 -4.64 -2.11 5.30
N LEU A 197 -4.95 -1.27 4.31
CA LEU A 197 -6.01 -0.27 4.41
C LEU A 197 -7.39 -0.88 4.74
N PRO A 198 -7.84 -2.01 4.13
CA PRO A 198 -9.08 -2.66 4.54
C PRO A 198 -9.07 -3.14 6.00
N MET A 199 -7.89 -3.56 6.49
CA MET A 199 -7.74 -3.95 7.88
C MET A 199 -7.84 -2.75 8.82
N LEU A 200 -7.27 -1.60 8.43
CA LEU A 200 -7.41 -0.36 9.18
C LEU A 200 -8.88 0.05 9.33
N VAL A 201 -9.70 -0.12 8.28
CA VAL A 201 -11.14 0.13 8.36
C VAL A 201 -11.81 -0.78 9.38
N VAL A 202 -11.55 -2.10 9.32
CA VAL A 202 -12.12 -3.05 10.29
C VAL A 202 -11.69 -2.71 11.73
N ALA A 203 -10.45 -2.30 11.93
CA ALA A 203 -9.95 -1.87 13.22
C ALA A 203 -10.69 -0.63 13.74
N LEU A 204 -10.86 0.39 12.90
CA LEU A 204 -11.59 1.62 13.23
C LEU A 204 -13.05 1.33 13.58
N GLU A 205 -13.74 0.51 12.79
CA GLU A 205 -15.13 0.16 13.07
C GLU A 205 -15.31 -0.66 14.34
N LYS A 206 -14.35 -1.53 14.70
CA LYS A 206 -14.37 -2.28 15.96
C LYS A 206 -14.23 -1.32 17.16
N VAL A 207 -13.42 -0.27 17.04
CA VAL A 207 -13.32 0.77 18.07
C VAL A 207 -14.57 1.63 18.12
N GLU A 208 -15.16 2.02 16.99
CA GLU A 208 -16.42 2.77 16.95
C GLU A 208 -17.57 1.99 17.63
N ARG A 209 -17.64 0.68 17.42
CA ARG A 209 -18.66 -0.18 18.05
C ARG A 209 -18.47 -0.33 19.56
N SER A 210 -17.24 -0.25 20.06
CA SER A 210 -16.93 -0.43 21.49
C SER A 210 -16.91 0.89 22.28
N SER A 211 -16.55 2.02 21.64
CA SER A 211 -16.32 3.31 22.31
C SER A 211 -17.30 4.42 21.88
N GLY A 212 -18.20 4.16 20.93
CA GLY A 212 -19.06 5.18 20.33
C GLY A 212 -18.36 5.99 19.23
N THR A 213 -18.96 7.10 18.81
CA THR A 213 -18.46 7.93 17.70
C THR A 213 -17.02 8.39 17.94
N LEU A 214 -16.12 8.15 16.96
CA LEU A 214 -14.70 8.56 17.00
C LEU A 214 -14.46 10.08 16.86
N ILE A 215 -15.53 10.89 16.76
CA ILE A 215 -15.43 12.34 16.63
C ILE A 215 -15.15 12.94 18.01
N GLY A 216 -13.99 13.57 18.18
CA GLY A 216 -13.62 14.30 19.39
C GLY A 216 -12.92 13.45 20.48
N SER A 217 -12.98 12.12 20.40
CA SER A 217 -12.27 11.21 21.29
C SER A 217 -10.88 10.90 20.75
N SER A 218 -9.83 11.18 21.54
CA SER A 218 -8.48 10.72 21.19
C SER A 218 -8.39 9.22 21.49
N ILE A 219 -7.87 8.41 20.56
CA ILE A 219 -7.67 6.96 20.78
C ILE A 219 -6.82 6.70 22.05
N ALA A 220 -5.94 7.64 22.41
CA ALA A 220 -5.17 7.61 23.65
C ALA A 220 -6.01 7.77 24.93
N THR A 221 -7.17 8.45 24.88
CA THR A 221 -8.08 8.59 26.02
C THR A 221 -8.91 7.33 26.28
N ILE A 222 -9.16 6.51 25.24
CA ILE A 222 -9.84 5.21 25.36
C ILE A 222 -8.99 4.21 26.18
N GLN A 223 -7.66 4.33 26.11
CA GLN A 223 -6.74 3.49 26.91
C GLN A 223 -6.68 3.87 28.40
N LYS A 224 -7.14 5.07 28.78
CA LYS A 224 -6.90 5.62 30.12
C LYS A 224 -8.02 5.32 31.13
N SER A 225 -9.13 4.68 30.72
CA SER A 225 -10.32 4.53 31.57
C SER A 225 -10.43 3.22 32.35
N ALA A 226 -9.61 2.18 32.10
CA ALA A 226 -9.76 0.91 32.83
C ALA A 226 -9.14 0.91 34.25
N ALA A 227 -8.12 1.73 34.51
CA ALA A 227 -7.42 1.77 35.80
C ALA A 227 -8.12 2.62 36.89
N PRO A 228 -8.77 3.77 36.59
CA PRO A 228 -9.40 4.59 37.62
C PRO A 228 -10.69 3.99 38.17
N GLU A 229 -11.49 3.31 37.32
CA GLU A 229 -12.78 2.72 37.72
C GLU A 229 -12.59 1.51 38.63
N MET A 230 -11.60 0.65 38.36
CA MET A 230 -11.29 -0.49 39.22
C MET A 230 -10.70 -0.05 40.58
N LEU A 231 -9.94 1.05 40.61
CA LEU A 231 -9.49 1.66 41.86
C LEU A 231 -10.63 2.32 42.64
N LEU A 232 -11.56 3.00 41.96
CA LEU A 232 -12.76 3.56 42.61
C LEU A 232 -13.67 2.45 43.16
N ALA A 233 -13.87 1.36 42.42
CA ALA A 233 -14.65 0.21 42.87
C ALA A 233 -14.00 -0.52 44.05
N LEU A 234 -12.66 -0.70 44.04
CA LEU A 234 -11.92 -1.26 45.17
C LEU A 234 -11.92 -0.34 46.40
N MET A 235 -11.90 0.99 46.19
CA MET A 235 -12.02 1.96 47.27
C MET A 235 -13.43 1.98 47.88
N ASP A 236 -14.49 1.83 47.05
CA ASP A 236 -15.87 1.70 47.53
C ASP A 236 -16.10 0.36 48.25
N GLU A 237 -15.51 -0.74 47.79
CA GLU A 237 -15.56 -2.05 48.47
C GLU A 237 -14.88 -2.00 49.85
N ALA A 238 -13.70 -1.36 49.93
CA ALA A 238 -12.99 -1.17 51.19
C ALA A 238 -13.70 -0.22 52.18
N TYR A 239 -14.57 0.67 51.69
CA TYR A 239 -15.26 1.66 52.53
C TYR A 239 -16.70 1.26 52.89
N THR A 240 -17.37 0.44 52.06
CA THR A 240 -18.78 0.04 52.25
C THR A 240 -18.96 -1.42 52.68
N GLY A 241 -17.95 -2.27 52.52
CA GLY A 241 -17.95 -3.65 53.04
C GLY A 241 -18.95 -4.60 52.39
N SER A 242 -19.55 -4.26 51.26
CA SER A 242 -20.47 -5.15 50.53
C SER A 242 -19.68 -6.08 49.59
N ALA A 243 -19.65 -7.36 49.95
CA ALA A 243 -19.16 -8.43 49.07
C ALA A 243 -20.09 -8.57 47.85
N ILE A 244 -19.50 -8.72 46.66
CA ILE A 244 -20.22 -9.02 45.43
C ILE A 244 -20.86 -10.42 45.59
N GLU A 245 -22.19 -10.48 45.59
CA GLU A 245 -22.93 -11.74 45.44
C GLU A 245 -22.66 -12.31 44.03
N GLU A 246 -22.19 -13.55 43.95
CA GLU A 246 -22.14 -14.30 42.69
C GLU A 246 -23.56 -14.47 42.13
N PRO A 247 -23.85 -14.09 40.87
CA PRO A 247 -25.17 -14.28 40.32
C PRO A 247 -25.36 -15.75 39.90
N SER A 248 -26.04 -16.50 40.77
CA SER A 248 -26.62 -17.81 40.49
C SER A 248 -27.65 -17.74 39.36
N GLY A 249 -27.62 -18.70 38.44
CA GLY A 249 -28.43 -18.71 37.24
C GLY A 249 -29.94 -18.88 37.43
N ASN A 250 -30.71 -18.21 36.58
CA ASN A 250 -31.95 -18.74 36.00
C ASN A 250 -32.27 -18.09 34.64
N SER A 251 -32.90 -18.87 33.77
CA SER A 251 -33.06 -18.71 32.32
C SER A 251 -33.80 -17.47 31.81
N GLY A 252 -33.33 -16.92 30.69
CA GLY A 252 -34.08 -16.07 29.77
C GLY A 252 -33.16 -15.47 28.71
N SER A 253 -33.44 -15.75 27.44
CA SER A 253 -32.71 -15.31 26.24
C SER A 253 -32.10 -13.91 26.28
N ASP A 254 -30.78 -13.83 26.13
CA ASP A 254 -30.09 -12.80 25.34
C ASP A 254 -28.64 -13.25 25.15
N ASP A 255 -28.30 -13.64 23.91
CA ASP A 255 -26.96 -14.00 23.49
C ASP A 255 -26.12 -12.72 23.35
N SER A 256 -25.73 -12.15 24.48
CA SER A 256 -24.75 -11.07 24.56
C SER A 256 -23.79 -11.37 25.71
N GLY A 257 -22.82 -12.23 25.44
CA GLY A 257 -21.67 -12.38 26.33
C GLY A 257 -21.03 -11.01 26.59
N PRO A 258 -20.46 -10.77 27.79
CA PRO A 258 -19.80 -9.52 28.11
C PRO A 258 -18.70 -9.27 27.06
N LEU A 259 -18.88 -8.19 26.29
CA LEU A 259 -18.03 -7.77 25.19
C LEU A 259 -16.56 -7.78 25.62
N ASP A 260 -15.82 -8.73 25.05
CA ASP A 260 -14.41 -8.97 25.27
C ASP A 260 -13.63 -7.65 25.17
N LEU A 261 -13.08 -7.24 26.32
CA LEU A 261 -12.26 -6.05 26.52
C LEU A 261 -11.32 -5.87 25.33
N ALA A 262 -11.49 -4.76 24.62
CA ALA A 262 -10.78 -4.37 23.39
C ALA A 262 -9.44 -5.10 23.20
N ASP A 263 -9.42 -6.10 22.31
CA ASP A 263 -8.24 -6.89 21.97
C ASP A 263 -7.01 -5.97 21.81
N PRO A 264 -6.01 -6.05 22.72
CA PRO A 264 -4.93 -5.07 22.82
C PRO A 264 -4.14 -4.89 21.52
N MET A 265 -4.19 -5.87 20.62
CA MET A 265 -3.58 -5.77 19.28
C MET A 265 -4.24 -4.73 18.35
N PHE A 266 -5.56 -4.54 18.40
CA PHE A 266 -6.24 -3.54 17.56
C PHE A 266 -5.96 -2.12 18.05
N LEU A 267 -5.85 -1.96 19.37
CA LEU A 267 -5.42 -0.70 19.98
C LEU A 267 -3.95 -0.41 19.65
N ASP A 268 -3.08 -1.43 19.58
CA ASP A 268 -1.71 -1.28 19.11
C ASP A 268 -1.63 -0.86 17.64
N LEU A 269 -2.48 -1.39 16.75
CA LEU A 269 -2.56 -0.97 15.34
C LEU A 269 -3.05 0.48 15.17
N LEU A 270 -3.83 0.97 16.14
CA LEU A 270 -4.41 2.30 16.14
C LEU A 270 -3.62 3.31 16.96
N LYS A 271 -2.60 2.86 17.71
CA LYS A 271 -1.66 3.76 18.39
C LYS A 271 -1.02 4.68 17.35
N ASP A 272 -0.69 5.87 17.82
CA ASP A 272 -0.12 6.90 16.97
C ASP A 272 1.33 6.49 16.65
N GLU A 273 1.53 5.75 15.56
CA GLU A 273 2.85 5.29 15.08
C GLU A 273 3.76 6.45 14.62
N ASN A 274 3.33 7.70 14.83
CA ASN A 274 4.06 8.94 14.53
C ASN A 274 5.45 9.02 15.22
N ASP A 275 5.79 8.07 16.10
CA ASP A 275 7.09 7.89 16.77
C ASP A 275 7.97 6.76 16.20
N GLY A 276 7.65 6.21 15.03
CA GLY A 276 8.56 5.33 14.29
C GLY A 276 8.59 3.87 14.74
N ILE A 277 7.46 3.33 15.19
CA ILE A 277 7.36 1.92 15.57
C ILE A 277 7.16 1.06 14.31
N ALA A 278 8.03 0.05 14.18
CA ALA A 278 8.07 -0.87 13.04
C ALA A 278 6.78 -1.69 12.91
N ALA A 279 6.26 -1.76 11.67
CA ALA A 279 5.22 -2.70 11.27
C ALA A 279 5.56 -4.12 11.75
N LYS A 280 4.78 -4.66 12.70
CA LYS A 280 5.06 -5.94 13.33
C LYS A 280 3.83 -6.85 13.44
N HIS A 281 4.05 -8.08 12.97
CA HIS A 281 3.35 -9.36 13.22
C HIS A 281 1.95 -9.61 12.62
N TRP A 282 1.90 -9.56 11.29
CA TRP A 282 0.78 -10.05 10.46
C TRP A 282 0.59 -11.58 10.43
N ILE A 283 1.37 -12.35 11.18
CA ILE A 283 1.34 -13.83 11.21
C ILE A 283 0.83 -14.33 12.58
N SER A 284 -0.04 -13.56 13.25
CA SER A 284 -0.71 -14.07 14.45
C SER A 284 -2.01 -14.79 14.04
N PRO A 285 -2.23 -16.05 14.46
CA PRO A 285 -3.45 -16.81 14.21
C PRO A 285 -4.73 -16.07 14.59
N THR A 286 -4.65 -15.20 15.61
CA THR A 286 -5.74 -14.39 16.15
C THR A 286 -6.24 -13.32 15.16
N ILE A 287 -5.36 -12.77 14.32
CA ILE A 287 -5.75 -11.78 13.29
C ILE A 287 -6.50 -12.47 12.16
N SER A 288 -6.04 -13.66 11.74
CA SER A 288 -6.74 -14.46 10.73
C SER A 288 -8.14 -14.89 11.16
N SER A 289 -8.33 -15.32 12.41
CA SER A 289 -9.66 -15.69 12.92
C SER A 289 -10.58 -14.49 13.02
N THR A 290 -10.08 -13.34 13.47
CA THR A 290 -10.87 -12.10 13.57
C THR A 290 -11.23 -11.54 12.19
N LEU A 291 -10.30 -11.61 11.22
CA LEU A 291 -10.56 -11.25 9.82
C LEU A 291 -11.63 -12.14 9.19
N GLN A 292 -11.58 -13.44 9.47
CA GLN A 292 -12.56 -14.39 8.97
C GLN A 292 -13.93 -14.18 9.61
N ALA A 293 -13.98 -13.82 10.90
CA ALA A 293 -15.21 -13.42 11.58
C ALA A 293 -15.80 -12.11 11.02
N ALA A 294 -14.95 -11.10 10.75
CA ALA A 294 -15.38 -9.83 10.15
C ALA A 294 -15.93 -10.03 8.73
N PHE A 295 -15.34 -10.94 7.94
CA PHE A 295 -15.83 -11.26 6.60
C PHE A 295 -17.20 -11.97 6.61
N ASN A 296 -17.50 -12.75 7.65
CA ASN A 296 -18.78 -13.44 7.79
C ASN A 296 -19.93 -12.51 8.23
N SER A 297 -19.64 -11.26 8.61
CA SER A 297 -20.61 -10.23 8.94
C SER A 297 -20.99 -9.39 7.70
N PRO A 298 -22.16 -8.73 7.66
CA PRO A 298 -22.52 -7.86 6.54
C PRO A 298 -21.48 -6.75 6.36
N GLN A 299 -20.82 -6.74 5.20
CA GLN A 299 -19.75 -5.78 4.88
C GLN A 299 -20.28 -4.35 4.90
N SER A 300 -19.63 -3.49 5.68
CA SER A 300 -19.88 -2.06 5.67
C SER A 300 -19.52 -1.44 4.32
N ASP A 301 -20.16 -0.33 3.98
CA ASP A 301 -19.84 0.38 2.74
C ASP A 301 -18.41 0.96 2.76
N ARG A 302 -17.91 1.37 3.95
CA ARG A 302 -16.51 1.77 4.15
C ARG A 302 -15.53 0.64 3.81
N LEU A 303 -15.82 -0.60 4.24
CA LEU A 303 -14.96 -1.74 3.95
C LEU A 303 -14.97 -2.07 2.45
N LYS A 304 -16.14 -2.16 1.82
CA LYS A 304 -16.25 -2.39 0.36
C LYS A 304 -15.43 -1.36 -0.40
N GLN A 305 -15.53 -0.11 0.01
CA GLN A 305 -14.83 0.97 -0.64
C GLN A 305 -13.31 0.86 -0.46
N SER A 306 -12.83 0.57 0.75
CA SER A 306 -11.40 0.38 1.00
C SER A 306 -10.79 -0.77 0.18
N LEU A 307 -11.55 -1.84 -0.08
CA LEU A 307 -11.16 -2.95 -0.95
C LEU A 307 -11.02 -2.51 -2.42
N GLU A 308 -11.75 -1.49 -2.86
CA GLU A 308 -11.59 -0.92 -4.21
C GLU A 308 -10.47 0.13 -4.30
N MET A 309 -10.32 0.96 -3.26
CA MET A 309 -9.34 2.04 -3.21
C MET A 309 -7.90 1.53 -3.08
N ALA A 310 -7.65 0.55 -2.21
CA ALA A 310 -6.31 0.08 -1.91
C ALA A 310 -5.53 -0.38 -3.17
N PRO A 311 -6.09 -1.20 -4.09
CA PRO A 311 -5.41 -1.55 -5.34
C PRO A 311 -5.10 -0.33 -6.24
N ARG A 312 -5.95 0.70 -6.24
CA ARG A 312 -5.74 1.94 -7.01
C ARG A 312 -4.60 2.75 -6.42
N PHE A 313 -4.57 2.92 -5.09
CA PHE A 313 -3.44 3.56 -4.40
C PHE A 313 -2.13 2.80 -4.58
N LEU A 314 -2.15 1.46 -4.54
CA LEU A 314 -0.97 0.66 -4.84
C LEU A 314 -0.47 0.86 -6.28
N THR A 315 -1.39 0.99 -7.24
CA THR A 315 -1.03 1.29 -8.63
C THR A 315 -0.28 2.62 -8.73
N LEU A 316 -0.80 3.66 -8.07
CA LEU A 316 -0.16 4.98 -8.05
C LEU A 316 1.18 4.97 -7.30
N TYR A 317 1.24 4.28 -6.15
CA TYR A 317 2.46 4.10 -5.36
C TYR A 317 3.55 3.42 -6.18
N PHE A 318 3.23 2.32 -6.88
CA PHE A 318 4.20 1.62 -7.73
C PHE A 318 4.62 2.43 -8.96
N ALA A 319 3.70 3.13 -9.60
CA ALA A 319 4.04 4.02 -10.72
C ALA A 319 5.02 5.13 -10.29
N THR A 320 4.77 5.72 -9.12
CA THR A 320 5.65 6.75 -8.53
C THR A 320 7.00 6.15 -8.12
N ALA A 321 7.00 4.96 -7.50
CA ALA A 321 8.22 4.25 -7.13
C ALA A 321 9.10 3.93 -8.34
N LEU A 322 8.52 3.44 -9.43
CA LEU A 322 9.25 3.11 -10.65
C LEU A 322 9.80 4.34 -11.37
N ARG A 323 9.20 5.53 -11.19
CA ARG A 323 9.65 6.78 -11.81
C ARG A 323 10.71 7.51 -10.99
N ASP A 324 10.48 7.67 -9.69
CA ASP A 324 11.18 8.68 -8.88
C ASP A 324 12.16 8.08 -7.85
N VAL A 325 12.04 6.78 -7.54
CA VAL A 325 12.80 6.14 -6.45
C VAL A 325 14.06 5.46 -6.95
N ASN A 326 15.12 5.47 -6.14
CA ASN A 326 16.41 4.85 -6.46
C ASN A 326 16.40 3.32 -6.36
N ASP A 327 17.39 2.68 -6.98
CA ASP A 327 17.46 1.22 -7.07
C ASP A 327 17.67 0.56 -5.71
N SER A 328 18.34 1.22 -4.75
CA SER A 328 18.50 0.69 -3.38
C SER A 328 17.17 0.55 -2.63
N LEU A 329 16.27 1.52 -2.76
CA LEU A 329 14.95 1.45 -2.14
C LEU A 329 14.05 0.44 -2.85
N LEU A 330 14.16 0.31 -4.18
CA LEU A 330 13.48 -0.76 -4.93
C LEU A 330 13.96 -2.16 -4.48
N CYS A 331 15.28 -2.34 -4.31
CA CYS A 331 15.86 -3.56 -3.74
C CYS A 331 15.32 -3.87 -2.33
N ALA A 332 15.08 -2.84 -1.51
CA ALA A 332 14.50 -3.04 -0.19
C ALA A 332 13.00 -3.38 -0.24
N LEU A 333 12.25 -2.82 -1.20
CA LEU A 333 10.81 -3.01 -1.33
C LEU A 333 10.44 -4.39 -1.91
N ILE A 334 11.16 -4.89 -2.92
CA ILE A 334 10.81 -6.14 -3.60
C ILE A 334 10.69 -7.34 -2.65
N PRO A 335 11.62 -7.59 -1.71
CA PRO A 335 11.46 -8.67 -0.72
C PRO A 335 10.23 -8.51 0.19
N VAL A 336 9.86 -7.27 0.51
CA VAL A 336 8.65 -6.95 1.29
C VAL A 336 7.39 -7.22 0.47
N VAL A 337 7.40 -6.92 -0.82
CA VAL A 337 6.32 -7.28 -1.75
C VAL A 337 6.19 -8.80 -1.85
N MET A 338 7.30 -9.52 -2.00
CA MET A 338 7.33 -10.97 -2.07
C MET A 338 6.79 -11.63 -0.79
N SER A 339 7.13 -11.12 0.39
CA SER A 339 6.66 -11.68 1.67
C SER A 339 5.16 -11.51 1.86
N ARG A 340 4.59 -10.42 1.36
CA ARG A 340 3.16 -10.11 1.48
C ARG A 340 2.29 -10.69 0.36
N TYR A 341 2.88 -11.30 -0.67
CA TYR A 341 2.16 -11.84 -1.82
C TYR A 341 1.05 -12.85 -1.46
N ALA A 342 1.27 -13.65 -0.42
CA ALA A 342 0.29 -14.62 0.08
C ALA A 342 -0.42 -14.19 1.38
N ALA A 343 -0.01 -13.08 2.00
CA ALA A 343 -0.50 -12.60 3.29
C ALA A 343 -1.27 -11.27 3.12
N MET A 344 -2.54 -11.40 2.73
CA MET A 344 -3.44 -10.30 2.39
C MET A 344 -4.80 -10.47 3.09
N PHE A 345 -5.60 -9.40 3.07
CA PHE A 345 -6.99 -9.44 3.51
C PHE A 345 -7.77 -10.52 2.74
N PRO A 346 -8.58 -11.37 3.41
CA PRO A 346 -9.18 -12.58 2.84
C PRO A 346 -10.40 -12.30 1.94
N ASP A 347 -10.29 -11.36 1.00
CA ASP A 347 -11.26 -11.15 -0.08
C ASP A 347 -10.67 -11.61 -1.42
N LYS A 348 -11.45 -12.39 -2.19
CA LYS A 348 -10.97 -13.03 -3.44
C LYS A 348 -10.70 -12.02 -4.54
N VAL A 349 -11.58 -11.02 -4.71
CA VAL A 349 -11.49 -10.03 -5.78
C VAL A 349 -10.33 -9.07 -5.48
N PHE A 350 -10.26 -8.58 -4.26
CA PHE A 350 -9.18 -7.76 -3.73
C PHE A 350 -7.84 -8.47 -3.86
N SER A 351 -7.72 -9.70 -3.34
CA SER A 351 -6.46 -10.46 -3.40
C SER A 351 -5.99 -10.67 -4.84
N PHE A 352 -6.91 -10.93 -5.78
CA PHE A 352 -6.58 -11.05 -7.19
C PHE A 352 -6.06 -9.73 -7.77
N LYS A 353 -6.78 -8.62 -7.54
CA LYS A 353 -6.39 -7.27 -8.00
C LYS A 353 -5.02 -6.87 -7.44
N VAL A 354 -4.80 -7.06 -6.13
CA VAL A 354 -3.53 -6.69 -5.49
C VAL A 354 -2.40 -7.59 -5.98
N ARG A 355 -2.57 -8.92 -6.03
CA ARG A 355 -1.52 -9.82 -6.56
C ARG A 355 -1.12 -9.46 -7.98
N LYS A 356 -2.08 -9.12 -8.85
CA LYS A 356 -1.79 -8.62 -10.20
C LYS A 356 -0.89 -7.38 -10.15
N ARG A 357 -1.22 -6.38 -9.31
CA ARG A 357 -0.39 -5.18 -9.14
C ARG A 357 0.99 -5.47 -8.58
N LEU A 358 1.12 -6.39 -7.63
CA LEU A 358 2.42 -6.81 -7.09
C LEU A 358 3.29 -7.46 -8.18
N SER A 359 2.71 -8.37 -8.97
CA SER A 359 3.39 -9.02 -10.09
C SER A 359 3.83 -8.01 -11.16
N ASP A 360 2.91 -7.15 -11.59
CA ASP A 360 3.19 -6.09 -12.57
C ASP A 360 4.36 -5.20 -12.09
N PHE A 361 4.37 -4.83 -10.80
CA PHE A 361 5.45 -4.05 -10.19
C PHE A 361 6.79 -4.80 -10.15
N ILE A 362 6.81 -6.06 -9.69
CA ILE A 362 8.04 -6.86 -9.63
C ILE A 362 8.67 -6.98 -11.02
N LEU A 363 7.86 -7.31 -12.03
CA LEU A 363 8.34 -7.43 -13.41
C LEU A 363 8.86 -6.09 -13.95
N ALA A 364 8.12 -5.00 -13.75
CA ALA A 364 8.55 -3.67 -14.18
C ALA A 364 9.82 -3.20 -13.47
N ALA A 365 9.99 -3.53 -12.18
CA ALA A 365 11.19 -3.18 -11.42
C ALA A 365 12.44 -3.92 -11.95
N PHE A 366 12.31 -5.23 -12.25
CA PHE A 366 13.40 -5.99 -12.87
C PHE A 366 13.69 -5.56 -14.30
N GLN A 367 12.67 -5.16 -15.06
CA GLN A 367 12.86 -4.62 -16.40
C GLN A 367 13.57 -3.26 -16.37
N ARG A 368 13.25 -2.39 -15.41
CA ARG A 368 13.91 -1.10 -15.22
C ARG A 368 15.38 -1.29 -14.84
N SER A 369 15.67 -2.17 -13.89
CA SER A 369 17.03 -2.40 -13.37
C SER A 369 17.31 -3.89 -13.20
N PRO A 370 17.83 -4.58 -14.24
CA PRO A 370 18.14 -6.01 -14.19
C PRO A 370 19.12 -6.42 -13.08
N ASP A 371 20.07 -5.54 -12.74
CA ASP A 371 21.07 -5.77 -11.68
C ASP A 371 20.44 -6.09 -10.32
N ILE A 372 19.21 -5.64 -10.07
CA ILE A 372 18.47 -5.91 -8.82
C ILE A 372 18.30 -7.43 -8.61
N ILE A 373 18.15 -8.22 -9.68
CA ILE A 373 18.03 -9.68 -9.59
C ILE A 373 19.28 -10.29 -8.95
N ALA A 374 20.46 -9.77 -9.30
CA ALA A 374 21.72 -10.23 -8.74
C ALA A 374 21.85 -9.88 -7.25
N VAL A 375 21.39 -8.69 -6.87
CA VAL A 375 21.36 -8.25 -5.46
C VAL A 375 20.38 -9.10 -4.63
N LEU A 376 19.23 -9.43 -5.20
CA LEU A 376 18.14 -10.15 -4.52
C LEU A 376 18.19 -11.67 -4.69
N LYS A 377 19.33 -12.24 -5.08
CA LYS A 377 19.47 -13.69 -5.35
C LYS A 377 18.94 -14.59 -4.23
N LYS A 378 19.22 -14.23 -2.97
CA LYS A 378 18.81 -15.01 -1.80
C LYS A 378 17.30 -14.91 -1.54
N PRO A 379 16.69 -13.72 -1.41
CA PRO A 379 15.23 -13.58 -1.33
C PRO A 379 14.47 -14.28 -2.47
N ILE A 380 15.00 -14.23 -3.70
CA ILE A 380 14.40 -14.91 -4.86
C ILE A 380 14.45 -16.43 -4.67
N THR A 381 15.61 -16.97 -4.30
CA THR A 381 15.81 -18.41 -4.09
C THR A 381 14.92 -18.94 -2.98
N ASP A 382 14.85 -18.23 -1.84
CA ASP A 382 14.02 -18.61 -0.70
C ASP A 382 12.54 -18.72 -1.13
N ARG A 383 12.05 -17.77 -1.94
CA ARG A 383 10.67 -17.77 -2.45
C ARG A 383 10.39 -18.84 -3.50
N LEU A 384 11.39 -19.22 -4.30
CA LEU A 384 11.26 -20.35 -5.24
C LEU A 384 11.12 -21.68 -4.49
N GLY A 385 11.82 -21.86 -3.37
CA GLY A 385 11.71 -23.06 -2.54
C GLY A 385 10.32 -23.24 -1.90
N GLU A 386 9.63 -22.15 -1.58
CA GLU A 386 8.28 -22.18 -0.99
C GLU A 386 7.15 -22.37 -2.02
N ALA A 387 7.46 -22.56 -3.30
CA ALA A 387 6.47 -22.59 -4.38
C ALA A 387 5.45 -23.75 -4.27
N HIS A 388 5.75 -24.77 -3.46
CA HIS A 388 4.93 -25.97 -3.27
C HIS A 388 3.83 -25.83 -2.22
N ASP A 389 3.89 -24.81 -1.36
CA ASP A 389 2.98 -24.70 -0.22
C ASP A 389 1.58 -24.17 -0.61
N ASN A 390 1.53 -23.22 -1.54
CA ASN A 390 0.34 -22.40 -1.79
C ASN A 390 0.27 -21.96 -3.26
N PRO A 391 -0.90 -22.06 -3.94
CA PRO A 391 -1.06 -21.59 -5.32
C PRO A 391 -0.64 -20.12 -5.54
N ALA A 392 -0.84 -19.24 -4.55
CA ALA A 392 -0.35 -17.87 -4.64
C ALA A 392 1.18 -17.82 -4.69
N LYS A 393 1.87 -18.59 -3.85
CA LYS A 393 3.35 -18.66 -3.90
C LYS A 393 3.83 -19.27 -5.22
N THR A 394 3.11 -20.25 -5.78
CA THR A 394 3.39 -20.79 -7.11
C THR A 394 3.31 -19.71 -8.20
N GLU A 395 2.27 -18.86 -8.19
CA GLU A 395 2.15 -17.74 -9.13
C GLU A 395 3.34 -16.79 -9.01
N LEU A 396 3.73 -16.39 -7.79
CA LEU A 396 4.92 -15.56 -7.59
C LEU A 396 6.17 -16.23 -8.18
N ALA A 397 6.38 -17.52 -7.92
CA ALA A 397 7.50 -18.28 -8.46
C ALA A 397 7.53 -18.28 -10.00
N LEU A 398 6.39 -18.30 -10.69
CA LEU A 398 6.34 -18.18 -12.16
C LEU A 398 6.94 -16.85 -12.63
N HIS A 399 6.54 -15.74 -12.01
CA HIS A 399 7.02 -14.40 -12.35
C HIS A 399 8.53 -14.29 -12.08
N LEU A 400 9.02 -14.87 -10.97
CA LEU A 400 10.45 -14.90 -10.65
C LEU A 400 11.26 -15.75 -11.63
N CYS A 401 10.79 -16.95 -11.98
CA CYS A 401 11.42 -17.79 -12.99
C CYS A 401 11.51 -17.08 -14.35
N TRP A 402 10.42 -16.41 -14.76
CA TRP A 402 10.41 -15.61 -15.99
C TRP A 402 11.45 -14.49 -15.93
N ALA A 403 11.49 -13.72 -14.83
CA ALA A 403 12.43 -12.61 -14.67
C ALA A 403 13.90 -13.06 -14.68
N ILE A 404 14.22 -14.17 -14.01
CA ILE A 404 15.58 -14.75 -14.02
C ILE A 404 16.01 -15.08 -15.45
N GLY A 405 15.13 -15.74 -16.22
CA GLY A 405 15.40 -16.13 -17.60
C GLY A 405 15.50 -14.94 -18.54
N GLU A 406 14.56 -14.00 -18.47
CA GLU A 406 14.49 -12.84 -19.37
C GLU A 406 15.69 -11.90 -19.24
N HIS A 407 16.15 -11.69 -18.00
CA HIS A 407 17.22 -10.75 -17.69
C HIS A 407 18.58 -11.42 -17.46
N GLY A 408 18.70 -12.71 -17.76
CA GLY A 408 19.96 -13.45 -17.66
C GLY A 408 20.59 -13.38 -16.26
N ALA A 409 19.80 -13.46 -15.19
CA ALA A 409 20.25 -13.30 -13.80
C ALA A 409 20.91 -11.94 -13.45
N GLY A 410 20.50 -10.87 -14.14
CA GLY A 410 20.98 -9.51 -13.90
C GLY A 410 22.09 -9.05 -14.83
N GLY A 411 22.17 -9.65 -16.03
CA GLY A 411 23.10 -9.26 -17.09
C GLY A 411 24.23 -10.25 -17.36
N ILE A 412 24.94 -10.02 -18.47
CA ILE A 412 25.99 -10.92 -19.00
C ILE A 412 27.21 -10.98 -18.06
N ASP A 413 27.48 -9.91 -17.33
CA ASP A 413 28.67 -9.81 -16.46
C ASP A 413 28.51 -10.55 -15.12
N ARG A 414 27.29 -10.95 -14.74
CA ARG A 414 26.96 -11.55 -13.43
C ARG A 414 27.01 -13.09 -13.44
N LYS A 415 28.11 -13.66 -13.95
CA LYS A 415 28.26 -15.11 -14.17
C LYS A 415 28.07 -15.97 -12.91
N ASP A 416 28.61 -15.53 -11.77
CA ASP A 416 28.53 -16.30 -10.52
C ASP A 416 27.10 -16.38 -9.99
N VAL A 417 26.37 -15.27 -10.06
CA VAL A 417 24.95 -15.21 -9.69
C VAL A 417 24.12 -16.07 -10.63
N ALA A 418 24.38 -16.01 -11.94
CA ALA A 418 23.70 -16.85 -12.91
C ALA A 418 23.90 -18.35 -12.63
N ARG A 419 25.10 -18.75 -12.22
CA ARG A 419 25.42 -20.13 -11.84
C ARG A 419 24.64 -20.58 -10.60
N GLU A 420 24.62 -19.76 -9.54
CA GLU A 420 23.86 -20.06 -8.32
C GLU A 420 22.34 -20.14 -8.58
N LEU A 421 21.78 -19.18 -9.33
CA LEU A 421 20.35 -19.22 -9.67
C LEU A 421 20.01 -20.41 -10.56
N PHE A 422 20.91 -20.78 -11.49
CA PHE A 422 20.77 -22.00 -12.28
C PHE A 422 20.74 -23.24 -11.38
N GLU A 423 21.63 -23.32 -10.39
CA GLU A 423 21.68 -24.42 -9.41
C GLU A 423 20.36 -24.57 -8.66
N ASN A 424 19.78 -23.46 -8.21
CA ASN A 424 18.51 -23.46 -7.51
C ASN A 424 17.34 -23.87 -8.41
N LEU A 425 17.31 -23.39 -9.67
CA LEU A 425 16.31 -23.81 -10.66
C LEU A 425 16.45 -25.29 -11.02
N GLU A 426 17.67 -25.79 -11.12
CA GLU A 426 17.95 -27.21 -11.36
C GLU A 426 17.53 -28.08 -10.16
N LEU A 427 17.79 -27.63 -8.94
CA LEU A 427 17.35 -28.31 -7.72
C LEU A 427 15.81 -28.40 -7.70
N LEU A 428 15.12 -27.28 -7.90
CA LEU A 428 13.67 -27.23 -7.99
C LEU A 428 13.15 -28.19 -9.07
N LEU A 429 13.79 -28.22 -10.24
CA LEU A 429 13.42 -29.13 -11.32
C LEU A 429 13.53 -30.61 -10.89
N TYR A 430 14.64 -30.99 -10.25
CA TYR A 430 14.86 -32.39 -9.85
C TYR A 430 13.99 -32.82 -8.65
N GLU A 431 13.78 -31.96 -7.66
CA GLU A 431 12.88 -32.23 -6.53
C GLU A 431 11.48 -32.54 -7.04
N ASN A 432 10.96 -31.74 -7.98
CA ASN A 432 9.64 -31.94 -8.55
C ASN A 432 9.54 -33.21 -9.41
N LEU A 433 10.60 -33.56 -10.15
CA LEU A 433 10.66 -34.83 -10.89
C LEU A 433 10.68 -36.04 -9.94
N ALA A 434 11.35 -35.94 -8.81
CA ALA A 434 11.40 -36.98 -7.79
C ALA A 434 10.05 -37.13 -7.07
N THR A 435 9.40 -36.03 -6.69
CA THR A 435 8.08 -36.05 -6.04
C THR A 435 6.99 -36.66 -6.93
N SER A 436 7.06 -36.43 -8.25
CA SER A 436 6.15 -37.08 -9.21
C SER A 436 6.24 -38.61 -9.17
N ARG A 437 7.43 -39.18 -8.88
CA ARG A 437 7.61 -40.64 -8.73
C ARG A 437 7.01 -41.17 -7.43
N VAL A 438 7.01 -40.39 -6.36
CA VAL A 438 6.48 -40.80 -5.05
C VAL A 438 4.95 -40.78 -5.03
N VAL A 439 4.33 -39.80 -5.70
CA VAL A 439 2.85 -39.69 -5.79
C VAL A 439 2.23 -40.84 -6.62
N LEU A 440 3.00 -41.48 -7.49
CA LEU A 440 2.56 -42.69 -8.22
C LEU A 440 2.41 -43.92 -7.31
N ASN A 441 3.00 -43.93 -6.11
CA ASN A 441 2.93 -45.03 -5.16
C ASN A 441 1.83 -44.87 -4.09
N GLN A 442 1.08 -43.76 -4.09
CA GLN A 442 -0.08 -43.58 -3.22
C GLN A 442 -1.37 -43.85 -4.00
N GLU A 443 -2.17 -44.78 -3.48
CA GLU A 443 -3.46 -45.16 -4.05
C GLU A 443 -4.41 -43.96 -4.20
N PRO A 444 -5.26 -43.93 -5.25
CA PRO A 444 -6.15 -42.81 -5.54
C PRO A 444 -7.36 -42.84 -4.61
N GLY A 445 -7.16 -42.47 -3.34
CA GLY A 445 -8.21 -42.32 -2.34
C GLY A 445 -8.47 -40.85 -2.00
N SER A 446 -9.63 -40.36 -2.44
CA SER A 446 -10.42 -39.27 -1.81
C SER A 446 -10.32 -37.79 -2.24
N ASP A 447 -9.36 -37.29 -3.04
CA ASP A 447 -9.36 -35.85 -3.47
C ASP A 447 -8.97 -35.62 -4.95
N SER A 448 -9.78 -36.14 -5.88
CA SER A 448 -9.48 -36.16 -7.34
C SER A 448 -9.34 -34.77 -8.00
N MET A 449 -10.21 -33.80 -7.69
CA MET A 449 -10.19 -32.48 -8.35
C MET A 449 -9.06 -31.57 -7.85
N GLY A 450 -8.79 -31.55 -6.54
CA GLY A 450 -7.69 -30.78 -5.96
C GLY A 450 -6.31 -31.29 -6.39
N ALA A 451 -6.17 -32.62 -6.52
CA ALA A 451 -4.95 -33.24 -7.00
C ALA A 451 -4.66 -32.93 -8.48
N SER A 452 -5.68 -32.90 -9.34
CA SER A 452 -5.52 -32.55 -10.76
C SER A 452 -5.09 -31.08 -10.95
N SER A 453 -5.71 -30.15 -10.23
CA SER A 453 -5.36 -28.73 -10.25
C SER A 453 -3.92 -28.48 -9.79
N ARG A 454 -3.49 -29.12 -8.70
CA ARG A 454 -2.10 -29.03 -8.19
C ARG A 454 -1.08 -29.61 -9.16
N LYS A 455 -1.38 -30.76 -9.79
CA LYS A 455 -0.52 -31.35 -10.82
C LYS A 455 -0.38 -30.40 -12.02
N SER A 456 -1.47 -29.76 -12.44
CA SER A 456 -1.44 -28.80 -13.55
C SER A 456 -0.64 -27.53 -13.21
N SER A 457 -0.81 -26.97 -12.01
CA SER A 457 -0.04 -25.79 -11.58
C SER A 457 1.45 -26.10 -11.45
N GLN A 458 1.80 -27.28 -10.96
CA GLN A 458 3.18 -27.77 -10.88
C GLN A 458 3.80 -27.96 -12.27
N ALA A 459 3.07 -28.56 -13.22
CA ALA A 459 3.53 -28.67 -14.60
C ALA A 459 3.76 -27.30 -15.26
N ARG A 460 2.90 -26.32 -14.95
CA ARG A 460 3.08 -24.94 -15.41
C ARG A 460 4.34 -24.31 -14.80
N LEU A 461 4.62 -24.53 -13.52
CA LEU A 461 5.86 -24.08 -12.88
C LEU A 461 7.10 -24.69 -13.54
N LEU A 462 7.11 -26.01 -13.74
CA LEU A 462 8.22 -26.69 -14.41
C LEU A 462 8.44 -26.21 -15.84
N CYS A 463 7.37 -25.90 -16.57
CA CYS A 463 7.45 -25.29 -17.89
C CYS A 463 8.19 -23.95 -17.85
N PHE A 464 7.98 -23.12 -16.83
CA PHE A 464 8.71 -21.85 -16.64
C PHE A 464 10.16 -22.08 -16.20
N VAL A 465 10.41 -23.04 -15.31
CA VAL A 465 11.78 -23.40 -14.88
C VAL A 465 12.61 -23.89 -16.06
N VAL A 466 12.06 -24.78 -16.90
CA VAL A 466 12.71 -25.27 -18.13
C VAL A 466 13.02 -24.13 -19.10
N THR A 467 12.08 -23.19 -19.29
CA THR A 467 12.33 -21.98 -20.09
C THR A 467 13.41 -21.09 -19.49
N ALA A 468 13.41 -20.88 -18.17
CA ALA A 468 14.40 -20.05 -17.48
C ALA A 468 15.80 -20.65 -17.59
N ILE A 469 15.94 -21.97 -17.40
CA ILE A 469 17.19 -22.73 -17.61
C ILE A 469 17.70 -22.55 -19.05
N ALA A 470 16.81 -22.64 -20.03
CA ALA A 470 17.17 -22.50 -21.44
C ALA A 470 17.63 -21.06 -21.79
N LYS A 471 16.90 -20.05 -21.30
CA LYS A 471 17.28 -18.64 -21.49
C LYS A 471 18.58 -18.29 -20.78
N LEU A 472 18.77 -18.74 -19.53
CA LEU A 472 20.02 -18.56 -18.79
C LEU A 472 21.22 -19.19 -19.52
N ALA A 473 21.06 -20.41 -20.04
CA ALA A 473 22.11 -21.08 -20.81
C ALA A 473 22.43 -20.42 -22.15
N THR A 474 21.44 -19.71 -22.72
CA THR A 474 21.62 -18.91 -23.94
C THR A 474 22.38 -17.61 -23.62
N CYS A 475 22.08 -16.98 -22.49
CA CYS A 475 22.78 -15.78 -22.02
C CYS A 475 24.21 -16.07 -21.53
N HIS A 476 24.39 -17.20 -20.84
CA HIS A 476 25.64 -17.62 -20.19
C HIS A 476 26.09 -18.96 -20.76
N SER A 477 26.95 -18.92 -21.78
CA SER A 477 27.39 -20.10 -22.53
C SER A 477 28.08 -21.18 -21.68
N GLU A 478 28.64 -20.81 -20.52
CA GLU A 478 29.26 -21.72 -19.55
C GLU A 478 28.25 -22.72 -18.96
N LEU A 479 26.96 -22.34 -18.87
CA LEU A 479 25.89 -23.17 -18.31
C LEU A 479 25.29 -24.14 -19.35
N LEU A 480 25.60 -23.95 -20.63
CA LEU A 480 24.99 -24.70 -21.73
C LEU A 480 25.16 -26.23 -21.63
N PRO A 481 26.34 -26.80 -21.31
CA PRO A 481 26.48 -28.25 -21.17
C PRO A 481 25.61 -28.80 -20.03
N ARG A 482 25.54 -28.07 -18.91
CA ARG A 482 24.73 -28.44 -17.74
C ARG A 482 23.24 -28.40 -18.08
N ALA A 483 22.78 -27.32 -18.74
CA ALA A 483 21.40 -27.17 -19.20
C ALA A 483 20.96 -28.31 -20.11
N ARG A 484 21.80 -28.73 -21.08
CA ARG A 484 21.51 -29.87 -21.95
C ARG A 484 21.32 -31.17 -21.15
N VAL A 485 22.10 -31.39 -20.10
CA VAL A 485 21.95 -32.56 -19.23
C VAL A 485 20.65 -32.48 -18.42
N SER A 486 20.35 -31.34 -17.80
CA SER A 486 19.13 -31.16 -16.99
C SER A 486 17.87 -31.32 -17.84
N LEU A 487 17.80 -30.65 -19.00
CA LEU A 487 16.68 -30.77 -19.93
C LEU A 487 16.59 -32.18 -20.55
N GLY A 488 17.74 -32.80 -20.84
CA GLY A 488 17.82 -34.17 -21.34
C GLY A 488 17.28 -35.22 -20.35
N LYS A 489 17.38 -34.96 -19.04
CA LYS A 489 16.76 -35.80 -18.01
C LYS A 489 15.25 -35.61 -17.94
N VAL A 490 14.76 -34.38 -18.07
CA VAL A 490 13.32 -34.06 -18.11
C VAL A 490 12.67 -34.73 -19.33
N ALA A 491 13.25 -34.54 -20.52
CA ALA A 491 12.73 -35.08 -21.77
C ALA A 491 12.63 -36.61 -21.78
N ARG A 492 13.52 -37.29 -21.04
CA ARG A 492 13.57 -38.76 -20.93
C ARG A 492 12.84 -39.31 -19.70
N SER A 493 12.30 -38.45 -18.85
CA SER A 493 11.62 -38.89 -17.64
C SER A 493 10.19 -39.37 -17.97
N PRO A 494 9.82 -40.61 -17.61
CA PRO A 494 8.48 -41.14 -17.90
C PRO A 494 7.38 -40.54 -17.01
N THR A 495 7.75 -39.82 -15.95
CA THR A 495 6.83 -39.29 -14.92
C THR A 495 6.58 -37.78 -15.02
N SER A 496 7.09 -37.12 -16.05
CA SER A 496 6.82 -35.70 -16.29
C SER A 496 5.58 -35.48 -17.15
N ASP A 497 4.85 -34.40 -16.86
CA ASP A 497 3.72 -33.95 -17.69
C ASP A 497 4.20 -33.75 -19.15
N ARG A 498 3.38 -34.20 -20.10
CA ARG A 498 3.68 -34.14 -21.55
C ARG A 498 4.08 -32.74 -22.00
N ARG A 499 3.49 -31.68 -21.43
CA ARG A 499 3.80 -30.28 -21.76
C ARG A 499 5.23 -29.92 -21.37
N VAL A 500 5.68 -30.40 -20.20
CA VAL A 500 7.04 -30.17 -19.69
C VAL A 500 8.07 -30.94 -20.53
N CYS A 501 7.78 -32.21 -20.84
CA CYS A 501 8.64 -33.03 -21.70
C CYS A 501 8.80 -32.41 -23.10
N GLN A 502 7.68 -32.03 -23.73
CA GLN A 502 7.70 -31.44 -25.07
C GLN A 502 8.55 -30.18 -25.09
N ARG A 503 8.33 -29.27 -24.13
CA ARG A 503 9.09 -28.03 -24.03
C ARG A 503 10.59 -28.28 -23.82
N ALA A 504 10.96 -29.27 -23.00
CA ALA A 504 12.36 -29.65 -22.83
C ALA A 504 12.97 -30.20 -24.13
N CYS A 505 12.24 -31.02 -24.89
CA CYS A 505 12.67 -31.50 -26.21
C CYS A 505 12.87 -30.35 -27.21
N ASP A 506 11.93 -29.40 -27.26
CA ASP A 506 11.99 -28.26 -28.17
C ASP A 506 13.24 -27.39 -27.89
N TYR A 507 13.54 -27.11 -26.61
CA TYR A 507 14.74 -26.37 -26.25
C TYR A 507 16.04 -27.14 -26.46
N LEU A 508 16.05 -28.47 -26.27
CA LEU A 508 17.22 -29.29 -26.63
C LEU A 508 17.49 -29.23 -28.14
N GLY A 509 16.45 -29.24 -28.97
CA GLY A 509 16.56 -29.05 -30.41
C GLY A 509 17.12 -27.66 -30.75
N LEU A 510 16.55 -26.61 -30.15
CA LEU A 510 16.95 -25.22 -30.37
C LEU A 510 18.40 -24.95 -29.94
N MET A 511 18.84 -25.54 -28.82
CA MET A 511 20.22 -25.41 -28.33
C MET A 511 21.27 -26.05 -29.25
N ASN A 512 20.90 -26.84 -30.26
CA ASN A 512 21.83 -27.32 -31.28
C ASN A 512 22.17 -26.22 -32.30
N GLU A 513 21.31 -25.21 -32.43
CA GLU A 513 21.44 -24.09 -33.38
C GLU A 513 21.63 -22.77 -32.62
N PRO A 514 22.86 -22.41 -32.22
CA PRO A 514 23.10 -21.31 -31.29
C PRO A 514 22.63 -19.94 -31.80
N ALA A 515 22.69 -19.68 -33.11
CA ALA A 515 22.22 -18.42 -33.70
C ALA A 515 20.69 -18.26 -33.60
N ILE A 516 19.95 -19.33 -33.87
CA ILE A 516 18.48 -19.34 -33.74
C ILE A 516 18.10 -19.29 -32.27
N CYS A 517 18.82 -20.02 -31.42
CA CYS A 517 18.64 -20.01 -29.97
C CYS A 517 18.80 -18.60 -29.39
N LEU A 518 19.85 -17.87 -29.78
CA LEU A 518 20.07 -16.49 -29.34
C LEU A 518 18.98 -15.54 -29.86
N SER A 519 18.52 -15.72 -31.09
CA SER A 519 17.44 -14.87 -31.64
C SER A 519 16.08 -15.11 -30.98
N VAL A 520 15.83 -16.30 -30.43
CA VAL A 520 14.53 -16.69 -29.85
C VAL A 520 14.52 -16.55 -28.32
N LEU A 521 15.64 -16.88 -27.66
CA LEU A 521 15.78 -16.94 -26.20
C LEU A 521 16.73 -15.89 -25.64
N GLY A 522 17.37 -15.09 -26.50
CA GLY A 522 18.26 -14.01 -26.07
C GLY A 522 17.53 -12.92 -25.29
N PRO A 523 18.26 -12.16 -24.46
CA PRO A 523 17.68 -11.12 -23.61
C PRO A 523 17.14 -9.97 -24.47
N SER A 524 15.89 -9.57 -24.23
CA SER A 524 15.24 -8.47 -24.97
C SER A 524 15.94 -7.11 -24.78
N THR A 525 16.76 -6.97 -23.74
CA THR A 525 17.51 -5.74 -23.41
C THR A 525 18.85 -5.61 -24.12
N ALA A 526 19.27 -6.60 -24.92
CA ALA A 526 20.46 -6.49 -25.76
C ALA A 526 20.18 -5.60 -27.00
N GLN A 527 19.94 -4.31 -26.77
CA GLN A 527 20.09 -3.27 -27.79
C GLN A 527 21.59 -3.11 -28.09
N GLY A 528 22.07 -3.94 -28.99
CA GLY A 528 23.42 -3.87 -29.51
C GLY A 528 23.66 -5.12 -30.33
N ASN A 529 23.82 -4.95 -31.64
CA ASN A 529 24.13 -5.99 -32.63
C ASN A 529 25.14 -7.01 -32.08
N GLY A 530 24.64 -8.07 -31.46
CA GLY A 530 25.42 -9.25 -31.15
C GLY A 530 25.71 -9.98 -32.46
N PRO A 531 26.93 -10.51 -32.66
CA PRO A 531 27.20 -11.34 -33.82
C PRO A 531 26.32 -12.59 -33.73
N GLY A 532 25.32 -12.70 -34.61
CA GLY A 532 24.36 -13.81 -34.63
C GLY A 532 22.89 -13.44 -34.42
N ILE A 533 22.53 -12.16 -34.29
CA ILE A 533 21.12 -11.76 -34.39
C ILE A 533 20.68 -11.92 -35.85
N VAL A 534 19.76 -12.85 -36.10
CA VAL A 534 19.16 -13.05 -37.42
C VAL A 534 18.41 -11.78 -37.78
N ASN A 535 18.88 -11.07 -38.82
CA ASN A 535 18.16 -9.93 -39.35
C ASN A 535 16.92 -10.45 -40.08
N TRP A 536 15.77 -10.43 -39.41
CA TRP A 536 14.50 -10.97 -39.91
C TRP A 536 14.04 -10.33 -41.23
N SER A 537 14.59 -9.16 -41.60
CA SER A 537 14.37 -8.54 -42.92
C SER A 537 14.97 -9.33 -44.09
N GLU A 538 15.97 -10.20 -43.85
CA GLU A 538 16.57 -11.08 -44.85
C GLU A 538 15.97 -12.51 -44.84
N GLY A 539 15.17 -12.85 -43.83
CA GLY A 539 14.65 -14.20 -43.56
C GLY A 539 13.68 -14.76 -44.60
N GLY A 540 13.12 -13.92 -45.47
CA GLY A 540 12.17 -14.33 -46.51
C GLY A 540 12.75 -15.24 -47.60
N THR A 541 14.07 -15.29 -47.76
CA THR A 541 14.72 -16.10 -48.81
C THR A 541 15.29 -17.44 -48.32
N LYS A 542 15.33 -17.68 -46.99
CA LYS A 542 16.00 -18.86 -46.41
C LYS A 542 15.14 -19.71 -45.48
N MET A 543 13.86 -19.37 -45.25
CA MET A 543 13.00 -20.16 -44.35
C MET A 543 12.15 -21.20 -45.10
N VAL A 544 12.56 -22.47 -45.01
CA VAL A 544 11.65 -23.62 -44.93
C VAL A 544 11.67 -24.11 -43.49
N ALA A 545 10.99 -23.38 -42.60
CA ALA A 545 10.57 -23.90 -41.30
C ALA A 545 9.48 -22.98 -40.74
N HIS A 546 8.24 -23.48 -40.70
CA HIS A 546 7.13 -22.85 -40.03
C HIS A 546 7.38 -22.81 -38.52
N VAL A 547 7.64 -21.64 -37.93
CA VAL A 547 7.30 -21.41 -36.51
C VAL A 547 6.83 -19.98 -36.30
N PRO A 548 5.50 -19.75 -36.13
CA PRO A 548 4.98 -18.67 -35.33
C PRO A 548 4.78 -19.16 -33.89
N PHE A 549 5.46 -18.50 -32.95
CA PHE A 549 5.57 -18.85 -31.52
C PHE A 549 4.28 -18.67 -30.67
N TYR A 550 3.11 -18.54 -31.30
CA TYR A 550 1.81 -18.39 -30.60
C TYR A 550 0.84 -19.58 -30.81
N LEU A 551 1.27 -20.68 -31.43
CA LEU A 551 0.38 -21.83 -31.75
C LEU A 551 0.71 -23.15 -31.02
N LEU A 552 1.48 -23.14 -29.92
CA LEU A 552 1.84 -24.38 -29.19
C LEU A 552 1.05 -24.67 -27.90
N ALA A 553 -0.13 -24.09 -27.75
CA ALA A 553 -1.19 -24.65 -26.92
C ALA A 553 -2.55 -23.98 -27.24
N GLU A 554 -3.23 -24.42 -28.30
CA GLU A 554 -4.59 -24.96 -28.23
C GLU A 554 -5.17 -25.21 -29.63
N GLN A 555 -5.92 -26.32 -29.71
CA GLN A 555 -6.82 -26.76 -30.77
C GLN A 555 -6.20 -27.34 -32.07
N LYS A 556 -6.23 -28.68 -32.14
CA LYS A 556 -6.46 -29.37 -33.41
C LYS A 556 -7.89 -29.04 -33.90
N GLY A 557 -8.01 -28.16 -34.89
CA GLY A 557 -9.25 -27.90 -35.63
C GLY A 557 -9.02 -26.89 -36.76
N PRO A 558 -9.70 -27.01 -37.93
CA PRO A 558 -9.56 -26.07 -39.04
C PRO A 558 -10.25 -24.73 -38.73
N PRO A 559 -9.92 -23.65 -39.47
CA PRO A 559 -9.77 -22.32 -38.90
C PRO A 559 -11.01 -21.47 -39.08
N PHE A 560 -11.58 -20.91 -38.02
CA PHE A 560 -12.36 -19.67 -38.11
C PHE A 560 -12.34 -18.90 -36.79
N HIS A 561 -12.10 -17.59 -36.94
CA HIS A 561 -12.32 -16.46 -36.02
C HIS A 561 -11.15 -15.97 -35.15
N ASP A 562 -10.76 -14.74 -35.49
CA ASP A 562 -9.90 -13.83 -34.73
C ASP A 562 -10.51 -13.53 -33.36
N PHE A 563 -9.76 -13.75 -32.29
CA PHE A 563 -10.15 -13.34 -30.95
C PHE A 563 -10.13 -11.81 -30.82
N SER A 564 -11.30 -11.23 -30.62
CA SER A 564 -11.50 -9.84 -30.20
C SER A 564 -11.40 -9.73 -28.68
N PHE A 565 -10.90 -8.59 -28.18
CA PHE A 565 -10.74 -8.25 -26.76
C PHE A 565 -12.01 -8.34 -25.89
N THR A 566 -13.16 -8.58 -26.49
CA THR A 566 -14.47 -8.73 -25.84
C THR A 566 -14.68 -10.08 -25.14
N ASP A 567 -13.86 -11.09 -25.44
CA ASP A 567 -14.04 -12.45 -24.87
C ASP A 567 -13.39 -12.63 -23.48
N LEU A 568 -12.77 -11.57 -22.93
CA LEU A 568 -12.06 -11.58 -21.65
C LEU A 568 -12.85 -10.97 -20.48
N LEU A 569 -14.12 -10.62 -20.68
CA LEU A 569 -15.00 -10.16 -19.58
C LEU A 569 -16.13 -11.17 -19.37
N PRO A 570 -16.42 -11.57 -18.13
CA PRO A 570 -17.60 -12.39 -17.86
C PRO A 570 -18.84 -11.51 -18.07
N THR A 571 -19.72 -11.93 -18.98
CA THR A 571 -21.08 -11.43 -19.06
C THR A 571 -21.91 -12.04 -17.94
N GLU A 572 -22.42 -11.16 -17.07
CA GLU A 572 -23.39 -11.33 -15.97
C GLU A 572 -23.26 -12.55 -15.04
#